data_AF-A0ABD6E286-F1
#
_entry.id   AF-A0ABD6E286-F1
#
_cell.length_a   1.000
_cell.length_b   1.000
_cell.length_c   1.000
_cell.angle_alpha   90.00
_cell.angle_beta   90.00
_cell.angle_gamma   90.00
#
_symmetry.space_group_name_H-M   'P 1'
#
loop_
_entity.id
_entity.type
_entity.pdbx_description
1 polymer ?
#
loop_
_entity_poly.entity_id
_entity_poly.type
_entity_poly.pdbx_seq_one_letter_code
_entity_poly.pdbx_strand_id
1 'polypeptide(L)'
;MPASILRVSARALQTSAVARMRGPLTFDGWYPRDHQPGPYPKNEKERKDAAIRYGMRPEDYKPIDKDDVVRFAGDYPDLGQITYDHKDPYEAWSDRHHRRNWGEMVGMELMRFRGDRYTFTGLEAEDFKFWNSILLFARVLVPMAILSWYFTRSEPNRLHWKNPAMPKQYSYDYYRAWPWDDPRAYPITNYTFEPLD
;
A
#
# COMPACT_ATOMS: atom_id res chain seq x y z
N MET A 1 -6.50 73.87 28.06
CA MET A 1 -5.78 72.58 27.90
C MET A 1 -6.77 71.57 27.34
N PRO A 2 -6.67 71.15 26.07
CA PRO A 2 -7.70 70.37 25.41
C PRO A 2 -7.66 68.89 25.81
N ALA A 3 -8.84 68.28 25.98
CA ALA A 3 -9.01 66.87 26.30
C ALA A 3 -8.66 65.98 25.09
N SER A 4 -7.79 65.00 25.29
CA SER A 4 -7.39 64.02 24.28
C SER A 4 -8.50 62.97 24.08
N ILE A 5 -9.18 63.06 22.94
CA ILE A 5 -10.12 62.04 22.48
C ILE A 5 -9.30 60.80 22.09
N LEU A 6 -9.39 59.74 22.89
CA LEU A 6 -8.89 58.41 22.53
C LEU A 6 -9.68 57.91 21.30
N ARG A 7 -9.12 58.12 20.10
CA ARG A 7 -9.57 57.42 18.89
C ARG A 7 -9.26 55.94 19.07
N VAL A 8 -10.25 55.17 19.51
CA VAL A 8 -10.21 53.71 19.37
C VAL A 8 -10.16 53.43 17.86
N SER A 9 -8.97 53.03 17.41
CA SER A 9 -8.72 52.63 16.03
C SER A 9 -9.66 51.49 15.67
N ALA A 10 -10.52 51.72 14.67
CA ALA A 10 -11.42 50.72 14.11
C ALA A 10 -10.68 49.50 13.47
N ARG A 11 -9.36 49.39 13.61
CA ARG A 11 -8.56 48.25 13.11
C ARG A 11 -8.61 46.99 13.98
N ALA A 12 -9.30 47.01 15.14
CA ALA A 12 -9.37 45.85 16.03
C ALA A 12 -10.64 44.99 15.87
N LEU A 13 -11.57 45.35 14.98
CA LEU A 13 -12.69 44.48 14.63
C LEU A 13 -12.37 43.78 13.31
N GLN A 14 -11.57 42.72 13.41
CA GLN A 14 -11.52 41.70 12.35
C GLN A 14 -12.88 40.98 12.29
N THR A 15 -13.87 41.62 11.66
CA THR A 15 -15.13 40.98 11.27
C THR A 15 -14.93 39.97 10.12
N SER A 16 -13.69 39.79 9.64
CA SER A 16 -13.34 38.89 8.56
C SER A 16 -13.54 37.41 8.88
N ALA A 17 -13.54 37.00 10.15
CA ALA A 17 -13.79 35.60 10.51
C ALA A 17 -15.26 35.19 10.30
N VAL A 18 -16.20 36.13 10.44
CA VAL A 18 -17.64 35.86 10.27
C VAL A 18 -18.11 36.20 8.84
N ALA A 19 -17.57 37.26 8.23
CA ALA A 19 -18.01 37.71 6.92
C ALA A 19 -17.37 36.95 5.73
N ARG A 20 -16.26 36.23 5.92
CA ARG A 20 -15.54 35.52 4.84
C ARG A 20 -15.60 34.00 4.92
N MET A 21 -16.67 33.44 5.49
CA MET A 21 -17.04 32.04 5.26
C MET A 21 -17.42 31.76 3.79
N ARG A 22 -17.47 32.78 2.91
CA ARG A 22 -17.74 32.64 1.48
C ARG A 22 -16.41 32.49 0.73
N GLY A 23 -16.07 31.25 0.39
CA GLY A 23 -14.93 30.91 -0.46
C GLY A 23 -15.04 31.49 -1.89
N PRO A 24 -14.01 31.34 -2.73
CA PRO A 24 -13.82 32.10 -3.97
C PRO A 24 -14.74 31.73 -5.15
N LEU A 25 -15.75 30.86 -4.98
CA LEU A 25 -16.80 30.61 -5.98
C LEU A 25 -18.17 30.70 -5.30
N THR A 26 -18.94 31.74 -5.59
CA THR A 26 -20.36 31.86 -5.19
C THR A 26 -21.18 32.27 -6.42
N PHE A 27 -21.65 31.32 -7.21
CA PHE A 27 -22.85 31.58 -8.03
C PHE A 27 -24.04 31.53 -7.05
N ASP A 28 -25.03 32.41 -7.23
CA ASP A 28 -26.17 32.49 -6.31
C ASP A 28 -26.96 31.16 -6.36
N GLY A 29 -27.11 30.51 -5.20
CA GLY A 29 -27.91 29.29 -5.04
C GLY A 29 -27.14 27.96 -4.97
N TRP A 30 -25.82 27.93 -5.15
CA TRP A 30 -25.00 26.75 -4.84
C TRP A 30 -23.86 27.17 -3.91
N TYR A 31 -23.93 26.68 -2.68
CA TYR A 31 -22.91 26.98 -1.70
C TYR A 31 -22.21 25.66 -1.40
N PRO A 32 -20.87 25.62 -1.43
CA PRO A 32 -20.13 24.41 -1.10
C PRO A 32 -20.55 23.82 0.26
N ARG A 33 -20.99 24.67 1.20
CA ARG A 33 -21.53 24.27 2.51
C ARG A 33 -22.81 23.45 2.43
N ASP A 34 -23.69 23.75 1.47
CA ASP A 34 -25.00 23.09 1.34
C ASP A 34 -24.84 21.67 0.77
N HIS A 35 -23.71 21.42 0.11
CA HIS A 35 -23.32 20.12 -0.43
C HIS A 35 -22.30 19.38 0.47
N GLN A 36 -21.99 19.90 1.65
CA GLN A 36 -21.10 19.22 2.59
C GLN A 36 -21.80 17.99 3.21
N PRO A 37 -21.04 16.92 3.47
CA PRO A 37 -21.52 15.82 4.29
C PRO A 37 -21.95 16.30 5.68
N GLY A 38 -23.03 15.70 6.17
CA GLY A 38 -23.66 15.96 7.45
C GLY A 38 -23.56 14.78 8.44
N PRO A 39 -24.27 14.88 9.57
CA PRO A 39 -24.35 13.79 10.55
C PRO A 39 -25.22 12.65 10.05
N TYR A 40 -25.04 11.45 10.62
CA TYR A 40 -25.79 10.24 10.25
C TYR A 40 -27.31 10.45 10.32
N PRO A 41 -28.07 10.11 9.26
CA PRO A 41 -29.51 10.31 9.21
C PRO A 41 -30.22 9.33 10.15
N LYS A 42 -31.06 9.85 11.04
CA LYS A 42 -31.84 9.03 12.00
C LYS A 42 -33.25 8.77 11.50
N ASN A 43 -33.78 9.71 10.72
CA ASN A 43 -35.16 9.70 10.25
C ASN A 43 -35.24 9.37 8.75
N GLU A 44 -36.37 8.82 8.30
CA GLU A 44 -36.57 8.53 6.87
C GLU A 44 -36.60 9.81 6.02
N LYS A 45 -37.10 10.91 6.58
CA LYS A 45 -37.08 12.22 5.91
C LYS A 45 -35.65 12.71 5.70
N GLU A 46 -34.82 12.65 6.74
CA GLU A 46 -33.39 13.02 6.66
C GLU A 46 -32.64 12.12 5.67
N ARG A 47 -32.99 10.83 5.61
CA ARG A 47 -32.45 9.88 4.65
C ARG A 47 -32.79 10.27 3.20
N LYS A 48 -34.04 10.66 2.94
CA LYS A 48 -34.50 11.13 1.61
C LYS A 48 -33.81 12.44 1.21
N ASP A 49 -33.72 13.39 2.14
CA ASP A 49 -33.07 14.68 1.91
C ASP A 49 -31.55 14.50 1.64
N ALA A 50 -30.88 13.58 2.36
CA ALA A 50 -29.49 13.22 2.11
C ALA A 50 -29.29 12.55 0.74
N ALA A 51 -30.16 11.60 0.38
CA ALA A 51 -30.11 10.95 -0.94
C ALA A 51 -30.18 11.99 -2.09
N ILE A 52 -31.10 12.94 -1.99
CA ILE A 52 -31.25 14.04 -2.96
C ILE A 52 -29.99 14.93 -2.99
N ARG A 53 -29.41 15.24 -1.82
CA ARG A 53 -28.18 16.05 -1.74
C ARG A 53 -27.02 15.41 -2.49
N TYR A 54 -26.90 14.09 -2.42
CA TYR A 54 -25.89 13.30 -3.11
C TYR A 54 -26.27 12.91 -4.55
N GLY A 55 -27.42 13.37 -5.05
CA GLY A 55 -27.89 13.04 -6.41
C GLY A 55 -28.23 11.55 -6.60
N MET A 56 -28.51 10.83 -5.51
CA MET A 56 -28.88 9.42 -5.54
C MET A 56 -30.38 9.24 -5.35
N ARG A 57 -30.86 8.08 -5.79
CA ARG A 57 -32.23 7.67 -5.52
C ARG A 57 -32.41 7.33 -4.04
N PRO A 58 -33.54 7.69 -3.40
CA PRO A 58 -33.78 7.37 -1.99
C PRO A 58 -33.81 5.86 -1.68
N GLU A 59 -34.15 5.04 -2.66
CA GLU A 59 -34.09 3.57 -2.57
C GLU A 59 -32.65 3.04 -2.52
N ASP A 60 -31.74 3.61 -3.30
CA ASP A 60 -30.33 3.16 -3.40
C ASP A 60 -29.45 3.77 -2.30
N TYR A 61 -29.91 4.85 -1.66
CA TYR A 61 -29.17 5.51 -0.60
C TYR A 61 -29.15 4.67 0.68
N LYS A 62 -27.94 4.20 1.00
CA LYS A 62 -27.59 3.55 2.26
C LYS A 62 -26.42 4.29 2.90
N PRO A 63 -26.57 4.86 4.10
CA PRO A 63 -25.44 5.45 4.82
C PRO A 63 -24.50 4.35 5.34
N ILE A 64 -23.22 4.69 5.53
CA ILE A 64 -22.26 3.77 6.17
C ILE A 64 -22.69 3.49 7.61
N ASP A 65 -22.57 2.23 8.02
CA ASP A 65 -22.97 1.80 9.35
C ASP A 65 -22.24 2.59 10.45
N LYS A 66 -22.98 2.96 11.49
CA LYS A 66 -22.47 3.74 12.62
C LYS A 66 -21.48 2.93 13.46
N ASP A 67 -21.64 1.62 13.47
CA ASP A 67 -20.79 0.72 14.25
C ASP A 67 -19.47 0.39 13.53
N ASP A 68 -19.31 0.78 12.26
CA ASP A 68 -18.05 0.63 11.52
C ASP A 68 -17.04 1.71 11.95
N VAL A 69 -16.15 1.35 12.87
CA VAL A 69 -15.13 2.26 13.42
C VAL A 69 -14.18 2.81 12.35
N VAL A 70 -13.97 2.09 11.24
CA VAL A 70 -12.97 2.45 10.23
C VAL A 70 -13.58 3.30 9.12
N ARG A 71 -14.81 2.98 8.71
CA ARG A 71 -15.46 3.61 7.55
C ARG A 71 -16.53 4.63 7.93
N PHE A 72 -16.96 4.72 9.19
CA PHE A 72 -18.04 5.62 9.55
C PHE A 72 -17.73 7.10 9.21
N ALA A 73 -18.59 7.71 8.37
CA ALA A 73 -18.48 9.12 7.98
C ALA A 73 -19.84 9.81 7.87
N GLY A 74 -20.62 9.83 8.95
CA GLY A 74 -21.84 10.64 9.02
C GLY A 74 -22.91 10.18 8.03
N ASP A 75 -23.38 11.09 7.17
CA ASP A 75 -24.36 10.81 6.10
C ASP A 75 -23.73 10.38 4.76
N TYR A 76 -22.44 10.07 4.72
CA TYR A 76 -21.83 9.63 3.46
C TYR A 76 -22.39 8.26 3.03
N PRO A 77 -22.74 8.09 1.74
CA PRO A 77 -23.31 6.84 1.27
C PRO A 77 -22.27 5.72 1.14
N ASP A 78 -22.73 4.51 1.41
CA ASP A 78 -22.00 3.26 1.17
C ASP A 78 -22.32 2.74 -0.25
N LEU A 79 -21.39 2.94 -1.17
CA LEU A 79 -21.49 2.44 -2.56
C LEU A 79 -21.01 0.98 -2.69
N GLY A 80 -20.59 0.35 -1.59
CA GLY A 80 -19.89 -0.93 -1.63
C GLY A 80 -18.47 -0.82 -2.18
N GLN A 81 -17.89 -1.97 -2.52
CA GLN A 81 -16.53 -2.05 -3.06
C GLN A 81 -16.59 -2.06 -4.59
N ILE A 82 -16.40 -0.89 -5.19
CA ILE A 82 -16.28 -0.72 -6.64
C ILE A 82 -14.83 -0.38 -6.97
N THR A 83 -14.22 -1.18 -7.84
CA THR A 83 -12.85 -0.99 -8.32
C THR A 83 -12.87 -0.39 -9.71
N TYR A 84 -11.73 0.13 -10.14
CA TYR A 84 -11.56 0.67 -11.48
C TYR A 84 -11.93 -0.33 -12.59
N ASP A 85 -11.62 -1.62 -12.40
CA ASP A 85 -11.88 -2.66 -13.41
C ASP A 85 -13.32 -3.17 -13.43
N HIS A 86 -14.10 -2.91 -12.38
CA HIS A 86 -15.55 -3.19 -12.40
C HIS A 86 -16.31 -2.27 -13.35
N LYS A 87 -15.72 -1.15 -13.76
CA LYS A 87 -16.33 -0.19 -14.68
C LYS A 87 -15.97 -0.50 -16.12
N ASP A 88 -16.93 -0.34 -17.02
CA ASP A 88 -16.77 -0.59 -18.45
C ASP A 88 -15.61 0.27 -19.03
N PRO A 89 -14.56 -0.34 -19.61
CA PRO A 89 -13.48 0.40 -20.25
C PRO A 89 -13.87 1.12 -21.54
N TYR A 90 -14.97 0.74 -22.19
CA TYR A 90 -15.37 1.25 -23.51
C TYR A 90 -16.35 2.43 -23.45
N GLU A 91 -16.93 2.69 -22.28
CA GLU A 91 -17.82 3.83 -22.05
C GLU A 91 -17.07 5.16 -22.18
N ALA A 92 -17.77 6.18 -22.69
CA ALA A 92 -17.22 7.53 -22.86
C ALA A 92 -17.25 8.31 -21.53
N TRP A 93 -16.36 7.95 -20.60
CA TRP A 93 -16.26 8.60 -19.30
C TRP A 93 -15.82 10.06 -19.39
N SER A 94 -16.40 10.92 -18.55
CA SER A 94 -15.97 12.32 -18.45
C SER A 94 -14.52 12.46 -17.92
N ASP A 95 -14.15 11.63 -16.94
CA ASP A 95 -12.78 11.43 -16.48
C ASP A 95 -12.34 10.02 -16.88
N ARG A 96 -11.68 9.96 -18.03
CA ARG A 96 -11.20 8.70 -18.61
C ARG A 96 -10.13 8.02 -17.76
N HIS A 97 -9.34 8.75 -16.97
CA HIS A 97 -8.28 8.16 -16.15
C HIS A 97 -8.83 7.37 -14.96
N HIS A 98 -9.97 7.79 -14.42
CA HIS A 98 -10.59 7.16 -13.26
C HIS A 98 -11.90 6.44 -13.60
N ARG A 99 -12.26 6.37 -14.90
CA ARG A 99 -13.54 5.85 -15.40
C ARG A 99 -14.72 6.41 -14.59
N ARG A 100 -14.82 7.74 -14.51
CA ARG A 100 -15.84 8.41 -13.68
C ARG A 100 -16.58 9.49 -14.46
N ASN A 101 -17.88 9.57 -14.23
CA ASN A 101 -18.73 10.61 -14.80
C ASN A 101 -18.84 11.83 -13.88
N TRP A 102 -19.09 12.99 -14.48
CA TRP A 102 -19.30 14.22 -13.73
C TRP A 102 -20.61 14.12 -12.97
N GLY A 103 -20.60 14.50 -11.68
CA GLY A 103 -21.75 14.33 -10.79
C GLY A 103 -21.94 12.89 -10.28
N GLU A 104 -21.11 11.93 -10.70
CA GLU A 104 -21.10 10.60 -10.10
C GLU A 104 -20.55 10.65 -8.67
N MET A 105 -21.20 9.93 -7.76
CA MET A 105 -20.77 9.81 -6.38
C MET A 105 -19.39 9.16 -6.28
N VAL A 106 -18.56 9.71 -5.40
CA VAL A 106 -17.23 9.17 -5.12
C VAL A 106 -17.36 8.18 -3.97
N GLY A 107 -16.81 6.97 -4.14
CA GLY A 107 -16.72 6.02 -3.03
C GLY A 107 -15.67 6.48 -2.02
N MET A 108 -15.89 6.21 -0.74
CA MET A 108 -14.93 6.54 0.33
C MET A 108 -13.54 5.93 0.06
N GLU A 109 -13.51 4.73 -0.51
CA GLU A 109 -12.28 3.99 -0.79
C GLU A 109 -11.74 4.22 -2.21
N LEU A 110 -12.16 5.28 -2.90
CA LEU A 110 -11.68 5.60 -4.26
C LEU A 110 -10.14 5.62 -4.34
N MET A 111 -9.49 6.18 -3.31
CA MET A 111 -8.02 6.24 -3.27
C MET A 111 -7.39 4.85 -3.15
N ARG A 112 -8.08 3.84 -2.60
CA ARG A 112 -7.56 2.47 -2.51
C ARG A 112 -7.68 1.76 -3.85
N PHE A 113 -8.80 1.95 -4.56
CA PHE A 113 -9.15 1.22 -5.77
C PHE A 113 -8.98 2.02 -7.07
N ARG A 114 -7.99 2.92 -7.11
CA ARG A 114 -7.57 3.58 -8.33
C ARG A 114 -6.95 2.56 -9.30
N GLY A 115 -7.00 2.83 -10.60
CA GLY A 115 -6.48 1.94 -11.65
C GLY A 115 -4.98 1.61 -11.56
N ASP A 116 -4.19 2.36 -10.81
CA ASP A 116 -2.76 2.12 -10.54
C ASP A 116 -2.50 1.36 -9.22
N ARG A 117 -3.54 1.04 -8.45
CA ARG A 117 -3.44 0.44 -7.11
C ARG A 117 -4.05 -0.96 -7.09
N TYR A 118 -5.08 -1.16 -6.27
CA TYR A 118 -5.77 -2.44 -6.15
C TYR A 118 -6.96 -2.44 -7.09
N THR A 119 -6.93 -3.30 -8.10
CA THR A 119 -8.07 -3.54 -8.96
C THR A 119 -8.34 -5.03 -9.04
N PHE A 120 -9.63 -5.39 -9.07
CA PHE A 120 -10.06 -6.77 -9.24
C PHE A 120 -11.45 -6.77 -9.87
N THR A 121 -11.73 -7.78 -10.68
CA THR A 121 -13.01 -7.95 -11.39
C THR A 121 -13.90 -9.03 -10.76
N GLY A 122 -13.43 -9.66 -9.68
CA GLY A 122 -14.09 -10.81 -9.06
C GLY A 122 -13.82 -12.13 -9.80
N LEU A 123 -13.60 -12.10 -11.12
CA LEU A 123 -13.15 -13.27 -11.89
C LEU A 123 -11.76 -13.73 -11.45
N GLU A 124 -10.85 -12.79 -11.20
CA GLU A 124 -9.49 -13.09 -10.73
C GLU A 124 -9.44 -13.46 -9.24
N ALA A 125 -10.52 -13.26 -8.49
CA ALA A 125 -10.53 -13.47 -7.05
C ALA A 125 -10.40 -14.96 -6.67
N GLU A 126 -10.77 -15.88 -7.57
CA GLU A 126 -10.58 -17.31 -7.37
C GLU A 126 -9.12 -17.73 -7.50
N ASP A 127 -8.38 -17.09 -8.40
CA ASP A 127 -6.99 -17.39 -8.71
C ASP A 127 -6.04 -16.86 -7.63
N PHE A 128 -6.33 -15.67 -7.08
CA PHE A 128 -5.47 -14.99 -6.10
C PHE A 128 -5.94 -15.10 -4.66
N LYS A 129 -6.44 -16.28 -4.25
CA LYS A 129 -6.66 -16.53 -2.82
C LYS A 129 -5.32 -16.49 -2.08
N PHE A 130 -5.28 -15.79 -0.95
CA PHE A 130 -4.07 -15.64 -0.12
C PHE A 130 -3.40 -17.00 0.18
N TRP A 131 -4.21 -17.99 0.54
CA TRP A 131 -3.74 -19.35 0.81
C TRP A 131 -3.18 -20.05 -0.42
N ASN A 132 -3.82 -19.91 -1.58
CA ASN A 132 -3.32 -20.49 -2.84
C ASN A 132 -1.99 -19.87 -3.23
N SER A 133 -1.84 -18.55 -3.04
CA SER A 133 -0.59 -17.83 -3.29
C SER A 133 0.52 -18.34 -2.37
N ILE A 134 0.26 -18.46 -1.07
CA ILE A 134 1.22 -19.01 -0.10
C ILE A 134 1.64 -20.44 -0.49
N LEU A 135 0.66 -21.29 -0.84
CA LEU A 135 0.95 -22.67 -1.26
C LEU A 135 1.79 -22.71 -2.53
N LEU A 136 1.53 -21.83 -3.49
CA LEU A 136 2.31 -21.73 -4.73
C LEU A 136 3.75 -21.29 -4.45
N PHE A 137 3.96 -20.30 -3.57
CA PHE A 137 5.29 -19.90 -3.13
C PHE A 137 6.01 -21.02 -2.36
N ALA A 138 5.33 -21.66 -1.41
CA ALA A 138 5.89 -22.75 -0.62
C ALA A 138 6.29 -23.94 -1.51
N ARG A 139 5.49 -24.27 -2.52
CA ARG A 139 5.77 -25.35 -3.48
C ARG A 139 7.08 -25.16 -4.24
N VAL A 140 7.53 -23.92 -4.45
CA VAL A 140 8.79 -23.63 -5.16
C VAL A 140 9.92 -23.39 -4.18
N LEU A 141 9.71 -22.53 -3.20
CA LEU A 141 10.77 -22.08 -2.29
C LEU A 141 11.20 -23.16 -1.31
N VAL A 142 10.28 -23.99 -0.82
CA VAL A 142 10.63 -25.04 0.16
C VAL A 142 11.50 -26.13 -0.49
N PRO A 143 11.16 -26.73 -1.65
CA PRO A 143 12.05 -27.68 -2.31
C PRO A 143 13.38 -27.06 -2.71
N MET A 144 13.38 -25.80 -3.18
CA MET A 144 14.62 -25.10 -3.52
C MET A 144 15.53 -24.93 -2.29
N ALA A 145 14.98 -24.54 -1.14
CA ALA A 145 15.72 -24.41 0.11
C ALA A 145 16.23 -25.76 0.61
N ILE A 146 15.41 -26.82 0.54
CA ILE A 146 15.81 -28.19 0.95
C ILE A 146 16.92 -28.72 0.05
N LEU A 147 16.79 -28.57 -1.28
CA LEU A 147 17.82 -28.99 -2.23
C LEU A 147 19.11 -28.19 -2.03
N SER A 148 19.01 -26.86 -1.90
CA SER A 148 20.16 -26.01 -1.61
C SER A 148 20.86 -26.49 -0.33
N TRP A 149 20.11 -26.68 0.76
CA TRP A 149 20.64 -27.18 2.02
C TRP A 149 21.33 -28.54 1.85
N TYR A 150 20.69 -29.49 1.15
CA TYR A 150 21.23 -30.82 0.89
C TYR A 150 22.57 -30.77 0.13
N PHE A 151 22.69 -29.90 -0.88
CA PHE A 151 23.92 -29.75 -1.67
C PHE A 151 25.02 -28.94 -0.94
N THR A 152 24.65 -27.97 -0.10
CA THR A 152 25.63 -27.08 0.57
C THR A 152 26.15 -27.60 1.92
N ARG A 153 25.62 -28.71 2.44
CA ARG A 153 26.10 -29.34 3.69
C ARG A 153 27.62 -29.51 3.70
N SER A 154 28.28 -29.29 4.84
CA SER A 154 29.75 -29.36 4.97
C SER A 154 30.32 -30.79 5.02
N GLU A 155 29.47 -31.81 4.96
CA GLU A 155 29.86 -33.21 5.12
C GLU A 155 30.73 -33.72 3.94
N PRO A 156 31.75 -34.57 4.21
CA PRO A 156 32.68 -35.05 3.19
C PRO A 156 32.04 -35.95 2.13
N ASN A 157 30.94 -36.64 2.48
CA ASN A 157 30.23 -37.59 1.60
C ASN A 157 29.03 -36.97 0.88
N ARG A 158 28.95 -35.64 0.79
CA ARG A 158 27.85 -34.95 0.09
C ARG A 158 27.86 -35.20 -1.42
N LEU A 159 26.68 -35.14 -2.04
CA LEU A 159 26.52 -35.21 -3.48
C LEU A 159 26.89 -33.87 -4.11
N HIS A 160 28.19 -33.59 -4.20
CA HIS A 160 28.70 -32.45 -4.95
C HIS A 160 29.71 -32.91 -5.99
N TRP A 161 29.75 -32.19 -7.09
CA TRP A 161 30.76 -32.41 -8.12
C TRP A 161 32.15 -32.18 -7.53
N LYS A 162 32.93 -33.25 -7.37
CA LYS A 162 34.36 -33.19 -7.02
C LYS A 162 35.17 -33.53 -8.25
N ASN A 163 36.20 -32.75 -8.54
CA ASN A 163 37.25 -33.20 -9.44
C ASN A 163 37.99 -34.36 -8.75
N PRO A 164 38.21 -35.53 -9.39
CA PRO A 164 39.03 -36.61 -8.84
C PRO A 164 40.52 -36.24 -8.83
N ALA A 165 40.86 -35.16 -8.13
CA ALA A 165 42.20 -34.66 -7.92
C ALA A 165 42.53 -34.71 -6.43
N MET A 166 43.80 -34.98 -6.12
CA MET A 166 44.30 -34.87 -4.75
C MET A 166 44.20 -33.42 -4.25
N PRO A 167 44.02 -33.20 -2.94
CA PRO A 167 43.99 -31.85 -2.39
C PRO A 167 45.30 -31.12 -2.75
N LYS A 168 45.17 -29.83 -3.07
CA LYS A 168 46.32 -29.00 -3.42
C LYS A 168 47.29 -28.94 -2.24
N GLN A 169 48.49 -29.48 -2.45
CA GLN A 169 49.57 -29.42 -1.48
C GLN A 169 50.22 -28.03 -1.51
N TYR A 170 50.48 -27.47 -0.34
CA TYR A 170 51.16 -26.17 -0.15
C TYR A 170 52.45 -26.38 0.63
N SER A 171 53.46 -25.55 0.39
CA SER A 171 54.77 -25.66 1.04
C SER A 171 54.72 -25.42 2.56
N TYR A 172 53.79 -24.58 3.03
CA TYR A 172 53.61 -24.22 4.45
C TYR A 172 52.13 -24.12 4.80
N ASP A 173 51.81 -24.16 6.10
CA ASP A 173 50.44 -23.99 6.59
C ASP A 173 50.03 -22.51 6.68
N TYR A 174 49.60 -21.95 5.55
CA TYR A 174 49.13 -20.57 5.49
C TYR A 174 47.79 -20.36 6.24
N TYR A 175 46.97 -21.39 6.41
CA TYR A 175 45.67 -21.26 7.09
C TYR A 175 45.86 -21.05 8.58
N ARG A 176 46.79 -21.82 9.18
CA ARG A 176 47.12 -21.69 10.59
C ARG A 176 47.87 -20.40 10.92
N ALA A 177 48.69 -19.92 9.98
CA ALA A 177 49.46 -18.69 10.14
C ALA A 177 48.62 -17.41 9.95
N TRP A 178 47.43 -17.51 9.34
CA TRP A 178 46.57 -16.36 9.13
C TRP A 178 45.96 -15.84 10.45
N PRO A 179 45.91 -14.51 10.70
CA PRO A 179 46.24 -13.41 9.78
C PRO A 179 47.66 -12.83 9.90
N TRP A 180 48.39 -13.10 11.00
CA TRP A 180 49.60 -12.34 11.34
C TRP A 180 50.81 -13.18 11.82
N ASP A 181 50.72 -14.51 11.81
CA ASP A 181 51.82 -15.39 12.21
C ASP A 181 52.72 -15.76 11.02
N ASP A 182 53.97 -16.16 11.29
CA ASP A 182 54.90 -16.61 10.23
C ASP A 182 54.56 -18.06 9.82
N PRO A 183 54.24 -18.34 8.54
CA PRO A 183 53.92 -19.68 8.06
C PRO A 183 55.08 -20.69 8.20
N ARG A 184 56.32 -20.22 8.35
CA ARG A 184 57.49 -21.09 8.59
C ARG A 184 57.46 -21.77 9.95
N ALA A 185 56.69 -21.25 10.91
CA ALA A 185 56.52 -21.86 12.22
C ALA A 185 55.76 -23.20 12.16
N TYR A 186 55.02 -23.44 11.07
CA TYR A 186 54.19 -24.63 10.87
C TYR A 186 54.61 -25.37 9.58
N PRO A 187 55.75 -26.09 9.59
CA PRO A 187 56.24 -26.78 8.41
C PRO A 187 55.33 -27.96 8.03
N ILE A 188 54.95 -28.04 6.75
CA ILE A 188 54.24 -29.18 6.15
C ILE A 188 55.22 -29.92 5.24
N THR A 189 55.34 -31.24 5.42
CA THR A 189 56.14 -32.09 4.54
C THR A 189 55.26 -32.68 3.44
N ASN A 190 55.56 -32.36 2.19
CA ASN A 190 54.93 -32.97 1.02
C ASN A 190 55.95 -33.92 0.37
N TYR A 191 55.58 -35.19 0.19
CA TYR A 191 56.42 -36.18 -0.47
C TYR A 191 56.11 -36.24 -1.97
N THR A 192 57.13 -36.59 -2.77
CA THR A 192 56.97 -36.85 -4.20
C THR A 192 56.27 -38.19 -4.42
N PHE A 193 55.47 -38.30 -5.49
CA PHE A 193 54.82 -39.56 -5.88
C PHE A 193 55.73 -40.48 -6.69
N GLU A 194 56.93 -39.99 -7.06
CA GLU A 194 57.93 -40.75 -7.78
C GLU A 194 58.56 -41.79 -6.85
N PRO A 195 58.76 -43.05 -7.32
CA PRO A 195 59.46 -44.05 -6.54
C PRO A 195 60.90 -43.62 -6.26
N LEU A 196 61.47 -44.09 -5.14
CA LEU A 196 62.90 -44.01 -4.93
C LEU A 196 63.58 -44.93 -5.94
N ASP A 197 64.47 -44.37 -6.75
CA ASP A 197 65.35 -45.10 -7.68
C ASP A 197 66.15 -46.22 -6.98
#